data_AF-A0A349EBL7-F1
#
_entry.id   AF-A0A349EBL7-F1
#
_cell.length_a   1.000
_cell.length_b   1.000
_cell.length_c   1.000
_cell.angle_alpha   90.00
_cell.angle_beta   90.00
_cell.angle_gamma   90.00
#
_symmetry.space_group_name_H-M   'P 1'
#
loop_
_entity.id
_entity.type
_entity.pdbx_description
1 polymer ?
#
loop_
_entity_poly.entity_id
_entity_poly.type
_entity_poly.pdbx_seq_one_letter_code
_entity_poly.pdbx_strand_id
1 'polypeptide(L)'
;MHSTDSHTKQSSVESHVEFNPQVESLLVRAHSLAAFATLLIAVCFGILVSLQFVFPESLGAFPSWGRMRYAHTQGIMLGWLGNAFLAFMYHAVPVLSGRPVTSRTLGLCLFAIWNFAVMIPGWILVLSGFSQPLEWAEFPLPVDVVIVAGFILAAVQFLPGFFKQGFENLYVSSWYIIGGLVFTLLSFPMGNIVPELVPGAAGAAFSG
;
A
#
# COMPACT_ATOMS: atom_id res chain seq x y z
N MET A 1 -62.54 40.37 -15.96
CA MET A 1 -62.43 38.93 -16.27
C MET A 1 -61.31 38.79 -17.30
N HIS A 2 -60.02 38.78 -16.97
CA HIS A 2 -59.23 37.94 -16.05
C HIS A 2 -59.25 36.44 -16.40
N SER A 3 -58.36 36.03 -17.30
CA SER A 3 -57.28 35.09 -16.97
C SER A 3 -56.36 34.88 -18.20
N THR A 4 -55.14 35.35 -18.06
CA THR A 4 -53.95 34.90 -18.81
C THR A 4 -53.18 34.00 -17.86
N ASP A 5 -53.09 32.70 -18.13
CA ASP A 5 -52.15 31.83 -17.42
C ASP A 5 -51.07 31.34 -18.38
N SER A 6 -50.01 32.14 -18.37
CA SER A 6 -48.71 31.86 -18.93
C SER A 6 -47.89 31.00 -17.96
N HIS A 7 -47.12 30.07 -18.54
CA HIS A 7 -45.85 29.56 -18.01
C HIS A 7 -45.82 29.04 -16.56
N THR A 8 -46.17 27.78 -16.35
CA THR A 8 -45.57 26.99 -15.27
C THR A 8 -44.36 26.23 -15.80
N LYS A 9 -43.26 26.97 -16.00
CA LYS A 9 -41.93 26.39 -16.18
C LYS A 9 -41.47 25.92 -14.80
N GLN A 10 -41.83 24.69 -14.43
CA GLN A 10 -41.19 24.00 -13.31
C GLN A 10 -39.71 23.85 -13.66
N SER A 11 -38.91 24.79 -13.18
CA SER A 11 -37.46 24.61 -13.09
C SER A 11 -37.23 23.59 -11.99
N SER A 12 -37.01 22.34 -12.40
CA SER A 12 -36.31 21.37 -11.58
C SER A 12 -34.93 21.94 -11.30
N VAL A 13 -34.79 22.65 -10.20
CA VAL A 13 -33.49 22.93 -9.60
C VAL A 13 -32.99 21.58 -9.10
N GLU A 14 -32.39 20.80 -10.00
CA GLU A 14 -31.44 19.78 -9.61
C GLU A 14 -30.36 20.53 -8.82
N SER A 15 -30.47 20.46 -7.50
CA SER A 15 -29.34 20.77 -6.64
C SER A 15 -28.28 19.75 -7.00
N HIS A 16 -27.37 20.14 -7.89
CA HIS A 16 -26.09 19.46 -8.03
C HIS A 16 -25.42 19.60 -6.67
N VAL A 17 -25.69 18.63 -5.77
CA VAL A 17 -24.91 18.46 -4.56
C VAL A 17 -23.50 18.20 -5.07
N GLU A 18 -22.68 19.24 -5.01
CA GLU A 18 -21.29 19.17 -5.44
C GLU A 18 -20.60 18.18 -4.50
N PHE A 19 -20.53 16.92 -4.93
CA PHE A 19 -19.85 15.87 -4.20
C PHE A 19 -18.37 16.23 -4.24
N ASN A 20 -17.92 16.93 -3.19
CA ASN A 20 -16.53 17.28 -2.98
C ASN A 20 -15.99 16.39 -1.85
N PRO A 21 -15.70 15.10 -2.12
CA PRO A 21 -15.01 14.27 -1.16
C PRO A 21 -13.68 14.97 -0.89
N GLN A 22 -13.42 15.35 0.36
CA GLN A 22 -12.19 15.99 0.76
C GLN A 22 -11.03 14.99 0.62
N VAL A 23 -10.53 14.84 -0.61
CA VAL A 23 -9.41 13.97 -0.97
C VAL A 23 -8.10 14.69 -0.66
N GLU A 24 -7.23 14.01 0.07
CA GLU A 24 -5.90 14.50 0.44
C GLU A 24 -4.94 14.44 -0.76
N SER A 25 -5.08 15.40 -1.69
CA SER A 25 -4.32 15.46 -2.94
C SER A 25 -2.80 15.45 -2.75
N LEU A 26 -2.30 15.99 -1.65
CA LEU A 26 -0.88 15.96 -1.30
C LEU A 26 -0.39 14.54 -1.04
N LEU A 27 -1.12 13.76 -0.24
CA LEU A 27 -0.73 12.39 0.11
C LEU A 27 -0.86 11.46 -1.10
N VAL A 28 -1.89 11.67 -1.92
CA VAL A 28 -2.03 10.97 -3.22
C VAL A 28 -0.79 11.22 -4.08
N ARG A 29 -0.43 12.49 -4.31
CA ARG A 29 0.74 12.85 -5.14
C ARG A 29 2.06 12.32 -4.54
N ALA A 30 2.24 12.41 -3.22
CA ALA A 30 3.44 11.95 -2.55
C ALA A 30 3.62 10.43 -2.71
N HIS A 31 2.58 9.65 -2.44
CA HIS A 31 2.61 8.20 -2.65
C HIS A 31 2.72 7.82 -4.13
N SER A 32 2.06 8.52 -5.05
CA SER A 32 2.23 8.25 -6.49
C SER A 32 3.66 8.50 -6.97
N LEU A 33 4.30 9.58 -6.50
CA LEU A 33 5.70 9.86 -6.84
C LEU A 33 6.63 8.81 -6.23
N ALA A 34 6.42 8.43 -4.98
CA ALA A 34 7.18 7.37 -4.32
C ALA A 34 7.00 6.02 -5.02
N ALA A 35 5.78 5.67 -5.43
CA ALA A 35 5.49 4.46 -6.20
C ALA A 35 6.25 4.45 -7.53
N PHE A 36 6.24 5.56 -8.26
CA PHE A 36 6.96 5.66 -9.52
C PHE A 36 8.49 5.58 -9.32
N ALA A 37 9.04 6.29 -8.32
CA ALA A 37 10.46 6.25 -8.02
C ALA A 37 10.93 4.84 -7.62
N THR A 38 10.19 4.17 -6.74
CA THR A 38 10.51 2.81 -6.29
C THR A 38 10.33 1.78 -7.40
N LEU A 39 9.37 1.95 -8.32
CA LEU A 39 9.24 1.13 -9.51
C LEU A 39 10.49 1.20 -10.38
N LEU A 40 10.98 2.41 -10.68
CA LEU A 40 12.18 2.58 -11.51
C LEU A 40 13.39 1.89 -10.87
N ILE A 41 13.59 2.09 -9.56
CA ILE A 41 14.69 1.47 -8.81
C ILE A 41 14.55 -0.06 -8.83
N ALA A 42 13.35 -0.59 -8.57
CA ALA A 42 13.11 -2.02 -8.54
C ALA A 42 13.30 -2.66 -9.93
N VAL A 43 12.84 -2.02 -11.01
CA VAL A 43 13.09 -2.47 -12.38
C VAL A 43 14.58 -2.47 -12.70
N CYS A 44 15.35 -1.48 -12.25
CA CYS A 44 16.81 -1.49 -12.39
C CYS A 44 17.43 -2.72 -11.70
N PHE A 45 17.00 -3.07 -10.49
CA PHE A 45 17.45 -4.31 -9.83
C PHE A 45 17.08 -5.55 -10.64
N GLY A 46 15.87 -5.61 -11.19
CA GLY A 46 15.43 -6.73 -12.05
C GLY A 46 16.27 -6.88 -13.32
N ILE A 47 16.64 -5.76 -13.95
CA ILE A 47 17.56 -5.76 -15.11
C ILE A 47 18.94 -6.26 -14.69
N LEU A 48 19.48 -5.79 -13.56
CA LEU A 48 20.78 -6.25 -13.05
C LEU A 48 20.78 -7.75 -12.73
N VAL A 49 19.73 -8.26 -12.08
CA VAL A 49 19.52 -9.70 -11.84
C VAL A 49 19.53 -10.48 -13.15
N SER A 50 18.84 -9.96 -14.17
CA SER A 50 18.77 -10.60 -15.48
C SER A 50 20.13 -10.62 -16.19
N LEU A 51 20.90 -9.53 -16.10
CA LEU A 51 22.23 -9.46 -16.69
C LEU A 51 23.24 -10.38 -15.98
N GLN A 52 23.11 -10.58 -14.66
CA GLN A 52 23.96 -11.51 -13.91
C GLN A 52 23.82 -12.96 -14.38
N PHE A 53 22.69 -13.35 -14.97
CA PHE A 53 22.54 -14.68 -15.59
C PHE A 53 23.32 -14.85 -16.89
N VAL A 54 23.50 -13.77 -17.65
CA VAL A 54 24.16 -13.81 -18.97
C VAL A 54 25.65 -13.51 -18.84
N PHE A 55 26.02 -12.56 -17.99
CA PHE A 55 27.39 -12.08 -17.80
C PHE A 55 27.76 -12.02 -16.31
N PRO A 56 27.95 -13.17 -15.64
CA PRO A 56 28.25 -13.19 -14.20
C PRO A 56 29.60 -12.56 -13.85
N GLU A 57 30.63 -12.74 -14.69
CA GLU A 57 31.99 -12.24 -14.40
C GLU A 57 32.11 -10.72 -14.46
N SER A 58 31.34 -10.05 -15.32
CA SER A 58 31.40 -8.59 -15.49
C SER A 58 30.66 -7.82 -14.39
N LEU A 59 29.83 -8.51 -13.60
CA LEU A 59 28.99 -7.91 -12.55
C LEU A 59 29.37 -8.33 -11.14
N GLY A 60 30.56 -8.92 -10.95
CA GLY A 60 31.04 -9.37 -9.63
C GLY A 60 31.22 -8.28 -8.57
N ALA A 61 31.23 -7.00 -8.97
CA ALA A 61 31.26 -5.84 -8.06
C ALA A 61 29.88 -5.51 -7.46
N PHE A 62 28.79 -6.01 -8.05
CA PHE A 62 27.45 -5.83 -7.51
C PHE A 62 27.15 -6.88 -6.44
N PRO A 63 26.18 -6.61 -5.53
CA PRO A 63 25.65 -7.63 -4.64
C PRO A 63 25.25 -8.90 -5.41
N SER A 64 25.47 -10.04 -4.76
CA SER A 64 25.17 -11.37 -5.31
C SER A 64 23.74 -11.45 -5.85
N TRP A 65 23.55 -12.28 -6.88
CA TRP A 65 22.26 -12.50 -7.53
C TRP A 65 21.07 -12.65 -6.57
N GLY A 66 21.21 -13.47 -5.53
CA GLY A 66 20.14 -13.70 -4.54
C GLY A 66 19.72 -12.44 -3.80
N ARG A 67 20.68 -11.61 -3.35
CA ARG A 67 20.40 -10.33 -2.67
C ARG A 67 19.74 -9.33 -3.60
N MET A 68 20.21 -9.26 -4.85
CA MET A 68 19.64 -8.35 -5.85
C MET A 68 18.21 -8.77 -6.23
N ARG A 69 17.93 -10.08 -6.29
CA ARG A 69 16.58 -10.62 -6.47
C ARG A 69 15.67 -10.18 -5.33
N TYR A 70 16.10 -10.34 -4.09
CA TYR A 70 15.31 -9.94 -2.92
C TYR A 70 15.04 -8.43 -2.88
N ALA A 71 16.03 -7.61 -3.24
CA ALA A 71 15.85 -6.17 -3.37
C ALA A 71 14.85 -5.80 -4.49
N HIS A 72 14.86 -6.53 -5.61
CA HIS A 72 13.90 -6.38 -6.71
C HIS A 72 12.48 -6.76 -6.28
N THR A 73 12.26 -7.98 -5.77
CA THR A 73 10.92 -8.48 -5.42
C THR A 73 10.26 -7.63 -4.34
N GLN A 74 10.99 -7.31 -3.28
CA GLN A 74 10.50 -6.42 -2.22
C GLN A 74 10.30 -4.98 -2.70
N GLY A 75 11.16 -4.51 -3.61
CA GLY A 75 11.01 -3.20 -4.25
C GLY A 75 9.73 -3.08 -5.08
N ILE A 76 9.37 -4.13 -5.82
CA ILE A 76 8.13 -4.18 -6.59
C ILE A 76 6.91 -4.25 -5.66
N MET A 77 6.94 -5.12 -4.65
CA MET A 77 5.77 -5.37 -3.79
C MET A 77 5.56 -4.25 -2.76
N LEU A 78 6.53 -3.98 -1.89
CA LEU A 78 6.37 -3.00 -0.80
C LEU A 78 6.66 -1.57 -1.27
N GLY A 79 7.60 -1.42 -2.20
CA GLY A 79 7.98 -0.11 -2.75
C GLY A 79 6.91 0.42 -3.70
N TRP A 80 6.81 -0.19 -4.87
CA TRP A 80 5.91 0.28 -5.93
C TRP A 80 4.44 -0.02 -5.61
N LEU A 81 4.06 -1.30 -5.49
CA LEU A 81 2.66 -1.69 -5.33
C LEU A 81 2.08 -1.19 -4.00
N GLY A 82 2.87 -1.24 -2.91
CA GLY A 82 2.48 -0.69 -1.61
C GLY A 82 2.18 0.82 -1.67
N ASN A 83 3.08 1.63 -2.23
CA ASN A 83 2.80 3.07 -2.37
C ASN A 83 1.67 3.35 -3.37
N ALA A 84 1.56 2.60 -4.48
CA ALA A 84 0.47 2.75 -5.43
C ALA A 84 -0.89 2.46 -4.78
N PHE A 85 -0.96 1.42 -3.95
CA PHE A 85 -2.15 1.07 -3.21
C PHE A 85 -2.50 2.13 -2.17
N LEU A 86 -1.52 2.65 -1.40
CA LEU A 86 -1.77 3.76 -0.47
C LEU A 86 -2.28 5.02 -1.19
N ALA A 87 -1.70 5.39 -2.34
CA ALA A 87 -2.20 6.50 -3.16
C ALA A 87 -3.65 6.26 -3.61
N PHE A 88 -3.95 5.04 -4.07
CA PHE A 88 -5.31 4.63 -4.42
C PHE A 88 -6.25 4.75 -3.22
N MET A 89 -5.86 4.31 -2.03
CA MET A 89 -6.68 4.39 -0.82
C MET A 89 -7.00 5.83 -0.40
N TYR A 90 -6.02 6.74 -0.45
CA TYR A 90 -6.25 8.16 -0.16
C TYR A 90 -7.24 8.83 -1.12
N HIS A 91 -7.42 8.27 -2.31
CA HIS A 91 -8.43 8.72 -3.26
C HIS A 91 -9.77 7.96 -3.11
N ALA A 92 -9.73 6.62 -3.09
CA ALA A 92 -10.91 5.77 -3.12
C ALA A 92 -11.68 5.79 -1.80
N VAL A 93 -11.01 5.84 -0.64
CA VAL A 93 -11.70 5.80 0.66
C VAL A 93 -12.59 7.02 0.85
N PRO A 94 -12.15 8.27 0.58
CA PRO A 94 -13.07 9.41 0.67
C PRO A 94 -14.22 9.39 -0.33
N VAL A 95 -13.97 8.88 -1.53
CA VAL A 95 -15.00 8.74 -2.57
C VAL A 95 -16.06 7.70 -2.16
N LEU A 96 -15.63 6.56 -1.62
CA LEU A 96 -16.52 5.44 -1.27
C LEU A 96 -17.24 5.63 0.06
N SER A 97 -16.59 6.26 1.04
CA SER A 97 -17.18 6.53 2.37
C SER A 97 -17.89 7.88 2.47
N GLY A 98 -17.74 8.75 1.46
CA GLY A 98 -18.26 10.12 1.46
C GLY A 98 -17.66 11.00 2.57
N ARG A 99 -16.49 10.64 3.12
CA ARG A 99 -15.88 11.29 4.28
C ARG A 99 -14.37 11.45 4.10
N PRO A 100 -13.77 12.52 4.65
CA PRO A 100 -12.31 12.63 4.69
C PRO A 100 -11.69 11.45 5.46
N VAL A 101 -10.44 11.14 5.12
CA VAL A 101 -9.62 10.19 5.88
C VAL A 101 -9.40 10.67 7.33
N THR A 102 -9.09 9.74 8.25
CA THR A 102 -9.08 10.02 9.69
C THR A 102 -8.24 11.22 10.09
N SER A 103 -6.99 11.32 9.62
CA SER A 103 -6.13 12.48 9.92
C SER A 103 -5.02 12.66 8.87
N ARG A 104 -4.77 13.90 8.47
CA ARG A 104 -3.64 14.24 7.59
C ARG A 104 -2.29 13.98 8.26
N THR A 105 -2.16 14.26 9.55
CA THR A 105 -0.93 14.03 10.32
C THR A 105 -0.60 12.54 10.40
N LEU A 106 -1.62 11.71 10.63
CA LEU A 106 -1.46 10.25 10.60
C LEU A 106 -1.03 9.79 9.21
N GLY A 107 -1.63 10.35 8.15
CA GLY A 107 -1.24 9.99 6.78
C GLY A 107 0.20 10.38 6.41
N LEU A 108 0.70 11.52 6.90
CA LEU A 108 2.11 11.91 6.76
C LEU A 108 3.04 10.98 7.56
N CYS A 109 2.62 10.57 8.76
CA CYS A 109 3.35 9.59 9.57
C CYS A 109 3.42 8.23 8.85
N LEU A 110 2.31 7.76 8.28
CA LEU A 110 2.26 6.53 7.49
C LEU A 110 3.18 6.61 6.28
N PHE A 111 3.16 7.72 5.53
CA PHE A 111 4.06 7.96 4.41
C PHE A 111 5.54 7.88 4.84
N ALA A 112 5.86 8.52 5.97
CA ALA A 112 7.22 8.55 6.48
C ALA A 112 7.70 7.17 6.97
N ILE A 113 6.85 6.44 7.70
CA ILE A 113 7.15 5.08 8.15
C ILE A 113 7.37 4.17 6.94
N TRP A 114 6.47 4.20 5.95
CA TRP A 114 6.55 3.32 4.79
C TRP A 114 7.81 3.55 3.96
N ASN A 115 8.15 4.80 3.66
CA ASN A 115 9.29 5.08 2.78
C ASN A 115 10.63 5.15 3.54
N PHE A 116 10.68 5.77 4.72
CA PHE A 116 11.95 6.00 5.43
C PHE A 116 12.27 4.94 6.49
N ALA A 117 11.27 4.29 7.10
CA ALA A 117 11.50 3.29 8.15
C ALA A 117 11.38 1.85 7.64
N VAL A 118 10.62 1.61 6.57
CA VAL A 118 10.49 0.30 5.92
C VAL A 118 11.40 0.21 4.69
N MET A 119 11.11 0.97 3.63
CA MET A 119 11.74 0.74 2.32
C MET A 119 13.25 0.99 2.31
N ILE A 120 13.70 2.14 2.83
CA ILE A 120 15.12 2.47 2.83
C ILE A 120 15.93 1.47 3.69
N PRO A 121 15.58 1.20 4.96
CA PRO A 121 16.31 0.23 5.78
C PRO A 121 16.22 -1.19 5.22
N GLY A 122 15.04 -1.60 4.72
CA GLY A 122 14.84 -2.93 4.12
C GLY A 122 15.78 -3.19 2.95
N TRP A 123 15.88 -2.25 2.00
CA TRP A 123 16.82 -2.38 0.89
C TRP A 123 18.28 -2.39 1.34
N ILE A 124 18.67 -1.51 2.28
CA ILE A 124 20.04 -1.47 2.79
C ILE A 124 20.42 -2.81 3.45
N LEU A 125 19.53 -3.36 4.27
CA LEU A 125 19.76 -4.61 4.99
C LEU A 125 19.83 -5.81 4.04
N VAL A 126 18.90 -5.94 3.09
CA VAL A 126 18.91 -7.02 2.11
C VAL A 126 20.16 -6.97 1.23
N LEU A 127 20.54 -5.79 0.75
CA LEU A 127 21.74 -5.64 -0.10
C LEU A 127 23.04 -5.89 0.68
N SER A 128 23.08 -5.55 1.97
CA SER A 128 24.20 -5.89 2.86
C SER A 128 24.26 -7.36 3.28
N GLY A 129 23.18 -8.11 3.06
CA GLY A 129 23.12 -9.57 3.24
C GLY A 129 22.32 -10.03 4.45
N PHE A 130 21.55 -9.15 5.08
CA PHE A 130 20.62 -9.48 6.15
C PHE A 130 19.21 -9.63 5.55
N SER A 131 18.77 -10.88 5.37
CA SER A 131 17.47 -11.22 4.79
C SER A 131 16.94 -12.54 5.34
N GLN A 132 15.62 -12.72 5.27
CA GLN A 132 14.97 -14.00 5.60
C GLN A 132 14.95 -14.91 4.37
N PRO A 133 14.99 -16.26 4.53
CA PRO A 133 14.96 -17.21 3.43
C PRO A 133 13.55 -17.48 2.87
N LEU A 134 12.55 -16.68 3.24
CA LEU A 134 11.16 -16.87 2.86
C LEU A 134 10.77 -15.93 1.71
N GLU A 135 10.19 -16.48 0.63
CA GLU A 135 9.79 -15.69 -0.53
C GLU A 135 8.71 -14.68 -0.13
N TRP A 136 8.84 -13.45 -0.63
CA TRP A 136 7.96 -12.31 -0.29
C TRP A 136 8.07 -11.80 1.16
N ALA A 137 8.92 -12.42 1.98
CA ALA A 137 9.22 -12.01 3.35
C ALA A 137 10.72 -11.74 3.55
N GLU A 138 11.47 -11.41 2.50
CA GLU A 138 12.93 -11.34 2.57
C GLU A 138 13.49 -10.20 3.45
N PHE A 139 12.67 -9.22 3.84
CA PHE A 139 13.10 -8.18 4.79
C PHE A 139 13.31 -8.77 6.19
N PRO A 140 14.31 -8.29 6.94
CA PRO A 140 14.59 -8.85 8.26
C PRO A 140 13.54 -8.44 9.29
N LEU A 141 13.38 -9.25 10.33
CA LEU A 141 12.38 -9.10 11.39
C LEU A 141 12.19 -7.66 11.94
N PRO A 142 13.25 -6.86 12.21
CA PRO A 142 13.05 -5.50 12.69
C PRO A 142 12.25 -4.62 11.72
N VAL A 143 12.43 -4.84 10.40
CA VAL A 143 11.69 -4.14 9.36
C VAL A 143 10.24 -4.66 9.29
N ASP A 144 10.03 -5.97 9.43
CA ASP A 144 8.68 -6.55 9.48
C ASP A 144 7.83 -6.00 10.61
N VAL A 145 8.40 -5.81 11.80
CA VAL A 145 7.69 -5.19 12.93
C VAL A 145 7.24 -3.77 12.58
N VAL A 146 8.07 -3.01 11.87
CA VAL A 146 7.72 -1.66 11.40
C VAL A 146 6.66 -1.71 10.30
N ILE A 147 6.69 -2.72 9.41
CA ILE A 147 5.64 -2.94 8.41
C ILE A 147 4.29 -3.21 9.08
N VAL A 148 4.26 -4.08 10.10
CA VAL A 148 3.04 -4.36 10.86
C VAL A 148 2.50 -3.09 11.51
N ALA A 149 3.36 -2.26 12.10
CA ALA A 149 2.96 -0.95 12.63
C ALA A 149 2.38 -0.04 11.51
N GLY A 150 2.98 -0.06 10.32
CA GLY A 150 2.45 0.61 9.13
C GLY A 150 1.06 0.13 8.73
N PHE A 151 0.80 -1.18 8.73
CA PHE A 151 -0.52 -1.74 8.45
C PHE A 151 -1.56 -1.38 9.53
N ILE A 152 -1.17 -1.37 10.81
CA ILE A 152 -2.03 -0.89 11.89
C ILE A 152 -2.41 0.58 11.66
N LEU A 153 -1.44 1.42 11.32
CA LEU A 153 -1.69 2.83 11.00
C LEU A 153 -2.59 2.99 9.78
N ALA A 154 -2.39 2.19 8.72
CA ALA A 154 -3.26 2.18 7.55
C ALA A 154 -4.69 1.77 7.92
N ALA A 155 -4.87 0.74 8.76
CA ALA A 155 -6.17 0.32 9.25
C ALA A 155 -6.86 1.46 10.02
N VAL A 156 -6.17 2.12 10.95
CA VAL A 156 -6.70 3.27 11.71
C VAL A 156 -6.99 4.47 10.79
N GLN A 157 -6.22 4.65 9.72
CA GLN A 157 -6.40 5.76 8.79
C GLN A 157 -7.63 5.61 7.90
N PHE A 158 -7.90 4.38 7.42
CA PHE A 158 -8.86 4.14 6.35
C PHE A 158 -10.14 3.43 6.80
N LEU A 159 -10.09 2.55 7.79
CA LEU A 159 -11.27 1.79 8.23
C LEU A 159 -12.36 2.63 8.92
N PRO A 160 -12.05 3.62 9.78
CA PRO A 160 -13.09 4.37 10.49
C PRO A 160 -14.09 5.09 9.57
N GLY A 161 -13.68 5.45 8.35
CA GLY A 161 -14.57 6.07 7.37
C GLY A 161 -15.75 5.17 7.00
N PHE A 162 -15.49 3.87 6.78
CA PHE A 162 -16.50 2.90 6.37
C PHE A 162 -17.45 2.51 7.50
N PHE A 163 -16.96 2.35 8.73
CA PHE A 163 -17.79 1.92 9.86
C PHE A 163 -18.68 3.02 10.44
N LYS A 164 -18.43 4.28 10.09
CA LYS A 164 -19.30 5.42 10.46
C LYS A 164 -20.53 5.56 9.54
N GLN A 165 -20.56 4.82 8.44
CA GLN A 165 -21.70 4.70 7.53
C GLN A 165 -22.34 3.34 7.83
N GLY A 166 -23.65 3.30 8.10
CA GLY A 166 -24.32 2.03 8.38
C GLY A 166 -24.09 1.01 7.25
N PHE A 167 -23.98 -0.28 7.60
CA PHE A 167 -23.58 -1.35 6.68
C PHE A 167 -24.52 -1.59 5.49
N GLU A 168 -25.73 -1.02 5.54
CA GLU A 168 -26.83 -1.31 4.61
C GLU A 168 -26.58 -0.82 3.16
N ASN A 169 -25.64 0.11 2.95
CA ASN A 169 -25.39 0.71 1.62
C ASN A 169 -23.90 0.78 1.23
N LEU A 170 -23.04 -0.11 1.75
CA LEU A 170 -21.64 -0.13 1.35
C LEU A 170 -21.48 -0.64 -0.09
N TYR A 171 -20.80 0.14 -0.93
CA TYR A 171 -20.43 -0.29 -2.29
C TYR A 171 -19.49 -1.51 -2.24
N VAL A 172 -19.58 -2.41 -3.23
CA VAL A 172 -18.81 -3.65 -3.28
C VAL A 172 -17.29 -3.39 -3.20
N SER A 173 -16.78 -2.35 -3.84
CA SER A 173 -15.35 -1.98 -3.73
C SER A 173 -14.93 -1.66 -2.29
N SER A 174 -15.84 -1.15 -1.46
CA SER A 174 -15.57 -0.90 -0.04
C SER A 174 -15.33 -2.21 0.70
N TRP A 175 -16.07 -3.28 0.37
CA TRP A 175 -15.86 -4.60 0.98
C TRP A 175 -14.48 -5.16 0.65
N TYR A 176 -14.03 -5.00 -0.59
CA TYR A 176 -12.68 -5.41 -1.00
C TYR A 176 -11.58 -4.59 -0.30
N ILE A 177 -11.80 -3.28 -0.09
CA ILE A 177 -10.82 -2.45 0.64
C ILE A 177 -10.76 -2.86 2.12
N ILE A 178 -11.91 -3.03 2.78
CA ILE A 178 -11.99 -3.44 4.19
C ILE A 178 -11.38 -4.84 4.35
N GLY A 179 -11.82 -5.79 3.52
CA GLY A 179 -11.32 -7.16 3.53
C GLY A 179 -9.82 -7.23 3.24
N GLY A 180 -9.34 -6.50 2.24
CA GLY A 180 -7.93 -6.42 1.89
C GLY A 180 -7.06 -5.86 3.02
N LEU A 181 -7.47 -4.76 3.66
CA LEU A 181 -6.75 -4.19 4.80
C LEU A 181 -6.69 -5.15 6.00
N VAL A 182 -7.85 -5.71 6.38
CA VAL A 182 -7.94 -6.61 7.55
C VAL A 182 -7.18 -7.90 7.28
N PHE A 183 -7.35 -8.49 6.10
CA PHE A 183 -6.62 -9.69 5.69
C PHE A 183 -5.12 -9.44 5.72
N THR A 184 -4.64 -8.37 5.07
CA THR A 184 -3.20 -8.08 5.00
C THR A 184 -2.60 -7.82 6.39
N LEU A 185 -3.31 -7.09 7.25
CA LEU A 185 -2.88 -6.81 8.63
C LEU A 185 -2.71 -8.11 9.45
N LEU A 186 -3.55 -9.11 9.23
CA LEU A 186 -3.50 -10.38 9.95
C LEU A 186 -2.57 -11.40 9.28
N SER A 187 -2.55 -11.45 7.95
CA SER A 187 -1.77 -12.42 7.18
C SER A 187 -0.28 -12.12 7.23
N PHE A 188 0.11 -10.84 7.23
CA PHE A 188 1.52 -10.46 7.19
C PHE A 188 2.30 -10.91 8.43
N PRO A 189 1.88 -10.65 9.69
CA PRO A 189 2.56 -11.21 10.87
C PRO A 189 2.61 -12.74 10.86
N MET A 190 1.54 -13.38 10.40
CA MET A 190 1.46 -14.85 10.32
C MET A 190 2.43 -15.42 9.28
N GLY A 191 2.65 -14.72 8.17
CA GLY A 191 3.58 -15.13 7.11
C GLY A 191 5.03 -14.78 7.40
N ASN A 192 5.31 -13.66 8.07
CA ASN A 192 6.67 -13.13 8.18
C ASN A 192 7.28 -13.31 9.57
N ILE A 193 6.50 -13.19 10.64
CA ILE A 193 7.02 -13.19 12.02
C ILE A 193 6.91 -14.59 12.65
N VAL A 194 5.77 -15.27 12.47
CA VAL A 194 5.52 -16.57 13.09
C VAL A 194 6.51 -17.65 12.64
N PRO A 195 6.91 -17.75 11.36
CA PRO A 195 7.89 -18.73 10.91
C PRO A 195 9.27 -18.61 11.56
N GLU A 196 9.67 -17.41 11.98
CA GLU A 196 10.95 -17.20 12.67
C GLU A 196 10.89 -17.54 14.16
N LEU A 197 9.75 -17.33 14.80
CA LEU A 197 9.62 -17.47 16.26
C LEU A 197 9.14 -18.86 16.69
N VAL A 198 8.45 -19.60 15.81
CA VAL A 198 7.81 -20.87 16.16
C VAL A 198 8.49 -22.03 15.43
N PRO A 199 9.17 -22.95 16.15
CA PRO A 199 9.72 -24.16 15.56
C PRO A 199 8.65 -24.97 14.82
N GLY A 200 8.91 -25.32 13.56
CA GLY A 200 7.97 -26.04 12.68
C GLY A 200 7.05 -25.16 11.84
N ALA A 201 6.85 -23.88 12.20
CA ALA A 201 6.06 -22.95 11.39
C ALA A 201 6.77 -22.58 10.07
N ALA A 202 8.10 -22.48 10.09
CA ALA A 202 8.89 -22.35 8.86
C ALA A 202 8.65 -23.50 7.88
N GLY A 203 8.59 -24.75 8.37
CA GLY A 203 8.31 -25.92 7.54
C GLY A 203 6.95 -25.81 6.85
N ALA A 204 5.91 -25.41 7.59
CA ALA A 204 4.57 -25.20 7.04
C ALA A 204 4.51 -24.05 6.01
N ALA A 205 5.30 -22.98 6.20
CA ALA A 205 5.39 -21.88 5.25
C ALA A 205 6.11 -22.26 3.95
N PHE A 206 7.09 -23.18 4.01
CA PHE A 206 7.81 -23.69 2.83
C PHE A 206 7.08 -24.84 2.10
N SER A 207 6.29 -25.64 2.80
CA SER A 207 5.63 -26.83 2.26
C SER A 207 4.17 -26.63 1.84
N GLY A 208 3.60 -25.46 2.14
CA GLY A 208 2.22 -25.09 1.83
C GLY A 208 1.96 -24.90 0.34
#